data_AF-A0A0N1HYA2-F1
#
_entry.id   AF-A0A0N1HYA2-F1
#
_cell.length_a   1.000
_cell.length_b   1.000
_cell.length_c   1.000
_cell.angle_alpha   90.00
_cell.angle_beta   90.00
_cell.angle_gamma   90.00
#
_symmetry.space_group_name_H-M   'P 1'
#
loop_
_entity.id
_entity.type
_entity.pdbx_description
1 polymer ?
#
loop_
_entity_poly.entity_id
_entity_poly.type
_entity_poly.pdbx_seq_one_letter_code
_entity_poly.pdbx_strand_id
1 'polypeptide(L)'
;MPGTMFTRLRSLVASQPRCLRFFSEFHSGSILGTSLHPGCSLKDLQEDLKHENELRTRGIGETLQNFVNRAELSHMESPEADEKFLKDLDIKVDDFFSRIPLPEDPMRSALALTDEEVKEEAAAEVVKEAVREMYWRKLDAKKAEELRLKHAQEKYAKQGMRKYFDELKEDEQMRERYSNLLSGGAMNASALRPRPSVEEQTPASKYAVGHDEKDTMADASAEDLQAELAAMKAKVAKLEEMLRGKN
;
A
#
# COMPACT_ATOMS: atom_id res chain seq x y z
N MET A 1 21.76 -27.86 -56.29
CA MET A 1 22.75 -28.42 -55.34
C MET A 1 22.43 -27.90 -53.95
N PRO A 2 21.78 -28.72 -53.10
CA PRO A 2 21.47 -28.39 -51.72
C PRO A 2 22.65 -28.74 -50.80
N GLY A 3 22.83 -27.99 -49.71
CA GLY A 3 23.85 -28.25 -48.70
C GLY A 3 23.34 -27.87 -47.32
N THR A 4 22.75 -28.84 -46.63
CA THR A 4 22.28 -28.78 -45.24
C THR A 4 23.45 -28.72 -44.27
N MET A 5 23.40 -27.83 -43.26
CA MET A 5 24.05 -28.08 -41.97
C MET A 5 23.17 -27.62 -40.81
N PHE A 6 22.53 -28.60 -40.18
CA PHE A 6 22.01 -28.57 -38.82
C PHE A 6 23.14 -28.88 -37.83
N THR A 7 23.31 -28.09 -36.78
CA THR A 7 23.88 -28.49 -35.46
C THR A 7 23.32 -27.52 -34.40
N ARG A 8 22.29 -27.86 -33.62
CA ARG A 8 22.21 -28.64 -32.36
C ARG A 8 22.88 -27.99 -31.11
N LEU A 9 22.00 -27.45 -30.24
CA LEU A 9 21.95 -27.48 -28.76
C LEU A 9 23.15 -27.00 -27.92
N ARG A 10 22.86 -26.10 -26.95
CA ARG A 10 22.80 -26.46 -25.51
C ARG A 10 22.19 -25.34 -24.65
N SER A 11 21.17 -25.74 -23.90
CA SER A 11 20.54 -25.04 -22.78
C SER A 11 21.42 -25.14 -21.54
N LEU A 12 21.42 -24.11 -20.69
CA LEU A 12 21.93 -24.18 -19.32
C LEU A 12 20.87 -23.63 -18.36
N VAL A 13 20.03 -24.55 -17.89
CA VAL A 13 19.28 -24.43 -16.64
C VAL A 13 20.25 -24.80 -15.52
N ALA A 14 20.59 -23.84 -14.66
CA ALA A 14 21.44 -24.08 -13.49
C ALA A 14 20.59 -24.54 -12.29
N SER A 15 20.51 -25.85 -12.15
CA SER A 15 20.61 -26.67 -10.92
C SER A 15 20.53 -25.97 -9.55
N GLN A 16 19.45 -26.27 -8.81
CA GLN A 16 19.39 -26.25 -7.34
C GLN A 16 20.29 -27.32 -6.69
N PRO A 17 20.74 -27.15 -5.44
CA PRO A 17 21.10 -28.26 -4.56
C PRO A 17 19.98 -28.59 -3.57
N ARG A 18 19.87 -29.90 -3.33
CA ARG A 18 18.84 -30.64 -2.62
C ARG A 18 18.94 -30.48 -1.10
N CYS A 19 17.79 -30.38 -0.43
CA CYS A 19 17.66 -30.78 0.97
C CYS A 19 16.60 -31.87 1.06
N LEU A 20 17.04 -33.12 1.19
CA LEU A 20 16.21 -34.29 1.47
C LEU A 20 15.98 -34.35 2.98
N ARG A 21 14.71 -34.41 3.41
CA ARG A 21 14.32 -35.10 4.64
C ARG A 21 13.07 -35.94 4.39
N PHE A 22 13.27 -37.24 4.50
CA PHE A 22 12.24 -38.25 4.68
C PHE A 22 11.66 -38.16 6.09
N PHE A 23 10.34 -38.32 6.21
CA PHE A 23 9.58 -39.31 7.02
C PHE A 23 8.11 -39.14 6.59
N SER A 24 7.50 -40.15 5.94
CA SER A 24 6.66 -41.19 6.58
C SER A 24 5.42 -40.55 7.24
N GLU A 25 4.26 -40.55 6.59
CA GLU A 25 3.27 -41.66 6.50
C GLU A 25 2.26 -41.62 7.66
N PHE A 26 0.99 -41.34 7.31
CA PHE A 26 -0.24 -41.26 8.12
C PHE A 26 -0.17 -40.25 9.30
N HIS A 27 -1.13 -39.34 9.48
CA HIS A 27 -2.44 -39.64 10.05
C HIS A 27 -3.45 -38.54 9.66
N SER A 28 -4.70 -38.98 9.52
CA SER A 28 -5.96 -38.25 9.36
C SER A 28 -5.97 -36.84 10.00
N GLY A 29 -6.29 -35.80 9.21
CA GLY A 29 -6.26 -34.41 9.69
C GLY A 29 -7.38 -33.55 9.11
N SER A 30 -8.56 -33.69 9.70
CA SER A 30 -9.64 -32.71 9.89
C SER A 30 -9.88 -31.61 8.82
N ILE A 31 -11.01 -31.73 8.11
CA ILE A 31 -11.54 -30.70 7.19
C ILE A 31 -12.29 -29.57 7.95
N LEU A 32 -12.46 -29.69 9.27
CA LEU A 32 -13.06 -28.65 10.11
C LEU A 32 -12.04 -28.11 11.13
N GLY A 33 -11.08 -27.31 10.65
CA GLY A 33 -10.50 -26.12 11.32
C GLY A 33 -10.20 -26.11 12.84
N THR A 34 -10.10 -27.24 13.52
CA THR A 34 -9.83 -27.31 14.96
C THR A 34 -8.53 -28.05 15.19
N SER A 35 -7.52 -27.35 15.72
CA SER A 35 -6.23 -27.94 16.04
C SER A 35 -6.42 -28.93 17.19
N LEU A 36 -6.27 -30.23 16.94
CA LEU A 36 -6.13 -31.21 18.01
C LEU A 36 -4.72 -31.10 18.58
N HIS A 37 -4.63 -30.62 19.83
CA HIS A 37 -3.38 -30.60 20.59
C HIS A 37 -3.01 -32.05 20.94
N PRO A 38 -1.78 -32.52 20.67
CA PRO A 38 -1.37 -33.89 20.93
C PRO A 38 -1.11 -34.04 22.44
N GLY A 39 -2.17 -34.38 23.18
CA GLY A 39 -2.11 -34.52 24.63
C GLY A 39 -3.45 -34.69 25.34
N CYS A 40 -4.58 -34.39 24.70
CA CYS A 40 -5.89 -34.63 25.29
C CYS A 40 -6.17 -36.13 25.36
N SER A 41 -6.20 -36.68 26.57
CA SER A 41 -6.71 -38.02 26.77
C SER A 41 -8.21 -38.04 26.45
N LEU A 42 -8.74 -39.20 26.07
CA LEU A 42 -10.16 -39.36 25.75
C LEU A 42 -11.06 -38.97 26.94
N LYS A 43 -10.51 -38.98 28.16
CA LYS A 43 -11.16 -38.49 29.38
C LYS A 43 -11.26 -36.97 29.44
N ASP A 44 -10.21 -36.26 29.02
CA ASP A 44 -10.21 -34.79 28.99
C ASP A 44 -11.22 -34.29 27.95
N LEU A 45 -11.27 -34.95 26.78
CA LEU A 45 -12.27 -34.64 25.76
C LEU A 45 -13.71 -34.96 26.23
N GLN A 46 -13.87 -35.99 27.07
CA GLN A 46 -15.15 -36.37 27.66
C GLN A 46 -15.57 -35.41 28.78
N GLU A 47 -14.64 -34.87 29.56
CA GLU A 47 -14.90 -33.81 30.55
C GLU A 47 -15.21 -32.49 29.86
N ASP A 48 -14.47 -32.11 28.82
CA ASP A 48 -14.74 -30.91 28.02
C ASP A 48 -16.11 -30.99 27.34
N LEU A 49 -16.49 -32.15 26.77
CA LEU A 49 -17.82 -32.37 26.19
C LEU A 49 -18.94 -32.37 27.24
N LYS A 50 -18.67 -32.83 28.46
CA LYS A 50 -19.64 -32.74 29.57
C LYS A 50 -19.81 -31.29 30.04
N HIS A 51 -18.71 -30.57 30.18
CA HIS A 51 -18.70 -29.18 30.60
C HIS A 51 -19.33 -28.26 29.53
N GLU A 52 -19.10 -28.51 28.24
CA GLU A 52 -19.77 -27.82 27.14
C GLU A 52 -21.28 -28.13 27.10
N ASN A 53 -21.70 -29.38 27.35
CA ASN A 53 -23.12 -29.72 27.45
C ASN A 53 -23.79 -29.06 28.67
N GLU A 54 -23.13 -29.03 29.83
CA GLU A 54 -23.65 -28.33 31.02
C GLU A 54 -23.74 -26.80 30.81
N LEU A 55 -22.83 -26.21 30.05
CA LEU A 55 -22.88 -24.79 29.66
C LEU A 55 -23.99 -24.52 28.62
N ARG A 56 -24.21 -25.43 27.67
CA ARG A 56 -25.31 -25.32 26.70
C ARG A 56 -26.69 -25.55 27.31
N THR A 57 -26.80 -26.39 28.35
CA THR A 57 -28.07 -26.58 29.06
C THR A 57 -28.35 -25.43 30.03
N ARG A 58 -27.35 -24.84 30.68
CA ARG A 58 -27.55 -23.70 31.61
C ARG A 58 -27.83 -22.35 30.95
N GLY A 59 -27.52 -22.17 29.67
CA GLY A 59 -27.78 -20.93 28.94
C GLY A 59 -28.77 -21.18 27.81
N ILE A 60 -30.03 -20.78 27.98
CA ILE A 60 -31.14 -20.83 26.99
C ILE A 60 -31.81 -22.23 26.86
N GLY A 61 -31.07 -23.32 27.01
CA GLY A 61 -31.60 -24.70 26.91
C GLY A 61 -32.54 -25.12 28.05
N GLU A 62 -32.22 -24.83 29.31
CA GLU A 62 -33.06 -25.16 30.48
C GLU A 62 -34.40 -24.41 30.46
N THR A 63 -34.44 -23.19 29.92
CA THR A 63 -35.72 -22.50 29.69
C THR A 63 -36.51 -23.18 28.57
N LEU A 64 -35.87 -23.55 27.44
CA LEU A 64 -36.56 -24.13 26.29
C LEU A 64 -37.06 -25.58 26.55
N GLN A 65 -36.28 -26.39 27.27
CA GLN A 65 -36.64 -27.78 27.61
C GLN A 65 -37.81 -27.85 28.61
N ASN A 66 -37.97 -26.82 29.44
CA ASN A 66 -39.17 -26.63 30.27
C ASN A 66 -40.41 -26.20 29.47
N PHE A 67 -40.25 -25.59 28.28
CA PHE A 67 -41.36 -25.26 27.39
C PHE A 67 -41.77 -26.45 26.50
N VAL A 68 -40.82 -27.29 26.08
CA VAL A 68 -41.12 -28.47 25.24
C VAL A 68 -41.85 -29.56 26.04
N ASN A 69 -41.46 -29.79 27.31
CA ASN A 69 -42.17 -30.73 28.19
C ASN A 69 -43.54 -30.23 28.69
N ARG A 70 -43.89 -28.96 28.42
CA ARG A 70 -45.22 -28.38 28.64
C ARG A 70 -46.09 -28.35 27.38
N ALA A 71 -45.53 -28.63 26.21
CA ALA A 71 -46.25 -28.57 24.93
C ALA A 71 -47.12 -29.82 24.67
N GLU A 72 -46.94 -30.88 25.44
CA GLU A 72 -47.80 -32.07 25.40
C GLU A 72 -48.74 -32.03 26.61
N LEU A 73 -50.04 -31.76 26.34
CA LEU A 73 -51.19 -31.84 27.26
C LEU A 73 -51.69 -30.55 27.95
N SER A 74 -52.01 -29.49 27.18
CA SER A 74 -53.21 -28.69 27.50
C SER A 74 -53.85 -28.09 26.26
N HIS A 75 -54.70 -28.86 25.59
CA HIS A 75 -55.66 -28.33 24.61
C HIS A 75 -56.79 -27.52 25.26
N MET A 76 -56.58 -26.85 26.40
CA MET A 76 -57.58 -26.02 27.07
C MET A 76 -56.90 -24.94 27.93
N GLU A 77 -56.11 -24.06 27.31
CA GLU A 77 -56.01 -22.70 27.86
C GLU A 77 -57.32 -21.99 27.49
N SER A 78 -58.07 -21.54 28.52
CA SER A 78 -59.29 -20.76 28.33
C SER A 78 -58.97 -19.56 27.42
N PRO A 79 -59.90 -19.09 26.57
CA PRO A 79 -59.71 -17.81 25.84
C PRO A 79 -59.24 -16.66 26.74
N GLU A 80 -59.62 -16.70 28.03
CA GLU A 80 -59.18 -15.72 29.04
C GLU A 80 -57.69 -15.84 29.43
N ALA A 81 -57.08 -17.03 29.31
CA ALA A 81 -55.67 -17.27 29.54
C ALA A 81 -54.82 -16.77 28.36
N ASP A 82 -55.28 -17.01 27.13
CA ASP A 82 -54.68 -16.48 25.91
C ASP A 82 -54.71 -14.94 25.90
N GLU A 83 -55.84 -14.34 26.31
CA GLU A 83 -55.94 -12.88 26.45
C GLU A 83 -54.97 -12.33 27.49
N LYS A 84 -54.74 -13.04 28.60
CA LYS A 84 -53.77 -12.61 29.63
C LYS A 84 -52.35 -12.74 29.10
N PHE A 85 -52.04 -13.81 28.39
CA PHE A 85 -50.72 -14.01 27.79
C PHE A 85 -50.42 -12.95 26.72
N LEU A 86 -51.39 -12.62 25.85
CA LEU A 86 -51.25 -11.55 24.87
C LEU A 86 -51.00 -10.19 25.53
N LYS A 87 -51.75 -9.86 26.60
CA LYS A 87 -51.54 -8.62 27.37
C LYS A 87 -50.15 -8.57 27.99
N ASP A 88 -49.68 -9.68 28.57
CA ASP A 88 -48.33 -9.77 29.12
C ASP A 88 -47.24 -9.67 28.04
N LEU A 89 -47.53 -10.15 26.83
CA LEU A 89 -46.63 -10.10 25.70
C LEU A 89 -46.53 -8.68 25.13
N ASP A 90 -47.66 -7.99 24.97
CA ASP A 90 -47.72 -6.58 24.56
C ASP A 90 -46.97 -5.68 25.56
N ILE A 91 -47.17 -5.89 26.87
CA ILE A 91 -46.43 -5.14 27.90
C ILE A 91 -44.92 -5.36 27.79
N LYS A 92 -44.47 -6.60 27.52
CA LYS A 92 -43.04 -6.89 27.34
C LYS A 92 -42.50 -6.27 26.05
N VAL A 93 -43.27 -6.32 24.96
CA VAL A 93 -42.90 -5.70 23.68
C VAL A 93 -42.74 -4.19 23.86
N ASP A 94 -43.70 -3.54 24.51
CA ASP A 94 -43.64 -2.10 24.81
C ASP A 94 -42.47 -1.75 25.75
N ASP A 95 -42.18 -2.58 26.76
CA ASP A 95 -41.01 -2.40 27.65
C ASP A 95 -39.69 -2.58 26.88
N PHE A 96 -39.62 -3.50 25.92
CA PHE A 96 -38.44 -3.66 25.07
C PHE A 96 -38.24 -2.47 24.13
N PHE A 97 -39.30 -2.03 23.44
CA PHE A 97 -39.19 -0.92 22.49
C PHE A 97 -39.08 0.46 23.15
N SER A 98 -39.61 0.63 24.36
CA SER A 98 -39.41 1.85 25.14
C SER A 98 -37.98 2.02 25.67
N ARG A 99 -37.25 0.91 25.84
CA ARG A 99 -35.83 0.91 26.26
C ARG A 99 -34.86 1.16 25.12
N ILE A 100 -35.28 0.94 23.87
CA ILE A 100 -34.46 1.21 22.69
C ILE A 100 -34.71 2.68 22.31
N PRO A 101 -33.76 3.60 22.55
CA PRO A 101 -33.95 4.98 22.12
C PRO A 101 -34.06 4.99 20.60
N LEU A 102 -35.23 5.38 20.10
CA LEU A 102 -35.39 5.65 18.69
C LEU A 102 -34.52 6.86 18.34
N PRO A 103 -33.70 6.80 17.28
CA PRO A 103 -32.93 7.95 16.85
C PRO A 103 -33.87 9.09 16.49
N GLU A 104 -33.49 10.33 16.84
CA GLU A 104 -34.26 11.55 16.53
C GLU A 104 -34.57 11.68 15.03
N ASP A 105 -33.67 11.17 14.18
CA ASP A 105 -33.87 11.04 12.74
C ASP A 105 -33.49 9.60 12.27
N PRO A 106 -34.49 8.74 12.02
CA PRO A 106 -34.25 7.37 11.59
C PRO A 106 -33.69 7.29 10.18
N MET A 107 -34.01 8.24 9.30
CA MET A 107 -33.53 8.23 7.91
C MET A 107 -32.06 8.61 7.85
N ARG A 108 -31.66 9.63 8.62
CA ARG A 108 -30.25 10.01 8.71
C ARG A 108 -29.38 8.91 9.33
N SER A 109 -29.91 8.21 10.33
CA SER A 109 -29.19 7.10 10.98
C SER A 109 -29.05 5.89 10.06
N ALA A 110 -30.08 5.59 9.25
CA ALA A 110 -30.04 4.51 8.27
C ALA A 110 -29.09 4.80 7.08
N LEU A 111 -28.87 6.08 6.75
CA LEU A 111 -27.97 6.53 5.69
C LEU A 111 -26.58 6.93 6.20
N ALA A 112 -26.32 6.82 7.50
CA ALA A 112 -25.02 7.13 8.06
C ALA A 112 -24.01 6.08 7.56
N LEU A 113 -22.88 6.56 7.04
CA LEU A 113 -21.79 5.69 6.62
C LEU A 113 -21.33 4.84 7.80
N THR A 114 -21.18 3.55 7.53
CA THR A 114 -20.63 2.61 8.49
C THR A 114 -19.12 2.82 8.64
N ASP A 115 -18.56 2.45 9.78
CA ASP A 115 -17.11 2.55 10.03
C ASP A 115 -16.28 1.77 8.99
N GLU A 116 -16.87 0.76 8.36
CA GLU A 116 -16.23 -0.01 7.28
C GLU A 116 -16.18 0.78 5.98
N GLU A 117 -17.28 1.43 5.58
CA GLU A 117 -17.33 2.29 4.39
C GLU A 117 -16.39 3.48 4.51
N VAL A 118 -16.27 4.08 5.71
CA VAL A 118 -15.32 5.18 5.95
C VAL A 118 -13.87 4.72 5.79
N LYS A 119 -13.54 3.50 6.25
CA LYS A 119 -12.20 2.92 6.07
C LYS A 119 -11.90 2.60 4.61
N GLU A 120 -12.89 2.08 3.89
CA GLU A 120 -12.77 1.81 2.46
C GLU A 120 -12.55 3.10 1.66
N GLU A 121 -13.29 4.16 1.98
CA GLU A 121 -13.12 5.47 1.37
C GLU A 121 -11.70 6.01 1.62
N ALA A 122 -11.22 5.97 2.86
CA ALA A 122 -9.86 6.39 3.20
C ALA A 122 -8.79 5.58 2.44
N ALA A 123 -8.95 4.26 2.31
CA ALA A 123 -8.05 3.42 1.53
C ALA A 123 -8.08 3.78 0.04
N ALA A 124 -9.26 4.07 -0.51
CA ALA A 124 -9.41 4.49 -1.90
C ALA A 124 -8.76 5.86 -2.15
N GLU A 125 -8.83 6.80 -1.19
CA GLU A 125 -8.14 8.09 -1.29
C GLU A 125 -6.63 7.93 -1.37
N VAL A 126 -6.04 7.07 -0.54
CA VAL A 126 -4.60 6.76 -0.58
C VAL A 126 -4.18 6.27 -1.97
N VAL A 127 -4.99 5.40 -2.59
CA VAL A 127 -4.71 4.90 -3.95
C VAL A 127 -4.81 6.04 -4.97
N LYS A 128 -5.83 6.90 -4.88
CA LYS A 128 -5.98 8.08 -5.76
C LYS A 128 -4.76 9.00 -5.66
N GLU A 129 -4.26 9.25 -4.46
CA GLU A 129 -3.07 10.08 -4.24
C GLU A 129 -1.81 9.44 -4.79
N ALA A 130 -1.59 8.15 -4.55
CA ALA A 130 -0.45 7.43 -5.10
C ALA A 130 -0.42 7.45 -6.64
N VAL A 131 -1.58 7.27 -7.28
CA VAL A 131 -1.71 7.37 -8.75
C VAL A 131 -1.44 8.80 -9.22
N ARG A 132 -1.95 9.80 -8.49
CA ARG A 132 -1.71 11.21 -8.80
C ARG A 132 -0.21 11.53 -8.74
N GLU A 133 0.49 11.15 -7.67
CA GLU A 133 1.94 11.36 -7.56
C GLU A 133 2.71 10.68 -8.70
N MET A 134 2.39 9.43 -9.00
CA MET A 134 3.01 8.68 -10.10
C MET A 134 2.82 9.38 -11.44
N TYR A 135 1.65 9.97 -11.67
CA TYR A 135 1.38 10.75 -12.87
C TYR A 135 2.23 12.01 -12.94
N TRP A 136 2.34 12.77 -11.84
CA TRP A 136 3.19 13.96 -11.78
C TRP A 136 4.67 13.64 -12.01
N ARG A 137 5.20 12.60 -11.34
CA ARG A 137 6.57 12.15 -11.57
C ARG A 137 6.83 11.79 -13.03
N LYS A 138 5.86 11.14 -13.70
CA LYS A 138 5.96 10.82 -15.13
C LYS A 138 5.97 12.09 -16.00
N LEU A 139 5.14 13.08 -15.68
CA LEU A 139 5.14 14.35 -16.41
C LEU A 139 6.47 15.09 -16.24
N ASP A 140 7.00 15.15 -15.03
CA ASP A 140 8.26 15.84 -14.76
C ASP A 140 9.44 15.14 -15.42
N ALA A 141 9.46 13.80 -15.39
CA ALA A 141 10.46 13.02 -16.13
C ALA A 141 10.40 13.28 -17.63
N LYS A 142 9.19 13.35 -18.23
CA LYS A 142 9.01 13.68 -19.64
C LYS A 142 9.52 15.09 -19.96
N LYS A 143 9.17 16.09 -19.14
CA LYS A 143 9.65 17.47 -19.33
C LYS A 143 11.18 17.55 -19.22
N ALA A 144 11.76 16.85 -18.25
CA ALA A 144 13.21 16.79 -18.09
C ALA A 144 13.88 16.13 -19.31
N GLU A 145 13.31 15.05 -19.85
CA GLU A 145 13.81 14.41 -21.06
C GLU A 145 13.66 15.32 -22.30
N GLU A 146 12.53 16.00 -22.46
CA GLU A 146 12.33 16.97 -23.54
C GLU A 146 13.35 18.10 -23.48
N LEU A 147 13.63 18.65 -22.30
CA LEU A 147 14.67 19.66 -22.11
C LEU A 147 16.06 19.12 -22.43
N ARG A 148 16.38 17.90 -21.98
CA ARG A 148 17.65 17.24 -22.29
C ARG A 148 17.84 17.06 -23.79
N LEU A 149 16.80 16.62 -24.51
CA LEU A 149 16.83 16.44 -25.96
C LEU A 149 16.96 17.77 -26.70
N LYS A 150 16.21 18.81 -26.30
CA LYS A 150 16.34 20.16 -26.87
C LYS A 150 17.76 20.69 -26.73
N HIS A 151 18.32 20.59 -25.53
CA HIS A 151 19.69 21.03 -25.28
C HIS A 151 20.73 20.22 -26.08
N ALA A 152 20.56 18.91 -26.19
CA ALA A 152 21.41 18.07 -27.05
C ALA A 152 21.32 18.48 -28.53
N GLN A 153 20.11 18.77 -29.02
CA GLN A 153 19.87 19.23 -30.39
C GLN A 153 20.51 20.60 -30.64
N GLU A 154 20.44 21.52 -29.68
CA GLU A 154 21.11 22.82 -29.76
C GLU A 154 22.63 22.69 -29.79
N LYS A 155 23.22 21.85 -28.91
CA LYS A 155 24.66 21.57 -28.90
C LYS A 155 25.11 20.99 -30.23
N TYR A 156 24.37 20.01 -30.74
CA TYR A 156 24.60 19.41 -32.05
C TYR A 156 24.60 20.47 -33.17
N ALA A 157 23.60 21.36 -33.18
CA ALA A 157 23.49 22.42 -34.17
C ALA A 157 24.64 23.43 -34.09
N LYS A 158 25.15 23.73 -32.89
CA LYS A 158 26.22 24.71 -32.66
C LYS A 158 27.62 24.15 -32.94
N GLN A 159 27.93 22.93 -32.48
CA GLN A 159 29.28 22.34 -32.52
C GLN A 159 29.51 21.42 -33.72
N GLY A 160 28.43 20.92 -34.34
CA GLY A 160 28.47 19.93 -35.42
C GLY A 160 28.66 18.48 -34.93
N MET A 161 28.26 17.51 -35.77
CA MET A 161 28.12 16.09 -35.40
C MET A 161 29.36 15.50 -34.71
N ARG A 162 30.54 15.67 -35.33
CA ARG A 162 31.76 14.97 -34.90
C ARG A 162 32.21 15.41 -33.51
N LYS A 163 32.29 16.73 -33.28
CA LYS A 163 32.74 17.28 -31.99
C LYS A 163 31.81 16.88 -30.83
N TYR A 164 30.51 16.90 -31.07
CA TYR A 164 29.52 16.48 -30.09
C TYR A 164 29.69 15.00 -29.67
N PHE A 165 29.90 14.09 -30.63
CA PHE A 165 30.09 12.66 -30.33
C PHE A 165 31.45 12.36 -29.69
N ASP A 166 32.50 13.11 -30.06
CA ASP A 166 33.81 12.97 -29.43
C ASP A 166 33.76 13.41 -27.96
N GLU A 167 33.14 14.56 -27.65
CA GLU A 167 32.90 15.02 -26.27
C GLU A 167 32.08 14.01 -25.46
N LEU A 168 30.99 13.47 -26.05
CA LEU A 168 30.15 12.47 -25.38
C LEU A 168 30.93 11.20 -25.01
N LYS A 169 31.85 10.78 -25.89
CA LYS A 169 32.70 9.60 -25.68
C LYS A 169 33.76 9.84 -24.61
N GLU A 170 34.30 11.06 -24.53
CA GLU A 170 35.23 11.46 -23.48
C GLU A 170 34.53 11.52 -22.11
N ASP A 171 33.31 12.08 -22.05
CA ASP A 171 32.49 12.12 -20.84
C ASP A 171 32.14 10.72 -20.32
N GLU A 172 31.80 9.80 -21.21
CA GLU A 172 31.50 8.41 -20.84
C GLU A 172 32.73 7.69 -20.29
N GLN A 173 33.90 7.86 -20.93
CA GLN A 173 35.17 7.33 -20.40
C GLN A 173 35.52 7.93 -19.03
N MET A 174 35.27 9.22 -18.83
CA MET A 174 35.48 9.87 -17.54
C MET A 174 34.53 9.30 -16.48
N ARG A 175 33.26 9.09 -16.81
CA ARG A 175 32.27 8.47 -15.91
C ARG A 175 32.67 7.04 -15.53
N GLU A 176 33.14 6.24 -16.48
CA GLU A 176 33.64 4.89 -16.22
C GLU A 176 34.86 4.92 -15.28
N ARG A 177 35.81 5.83 -15.50
CA ARG A 177 36.96 6.01 -14.61
C ARG A 177 36.52 6.36 -13.19
N TYR A 178 35.59 7.30 -13.02
CA TYR A 178 35.05 7.64 -11.70
C TYR A 178 34.27 6.49 -11.06
N SER A 179 33.43 5.80 -11.83
CA SER A 179 32.71 4.59 -11.40
C SER A 179 33.67 3.51 -10.89
N ASN A 180 34.77 3.27 -11.61
CA ASN A 180 35.78 2.29 -11.25
C ASN A 180 36.60 2.71 -10.03
N LEU A 181 36.84 4.00 -9.83
CA LEU A 181 37.49 4.53 -8.61
C LEU A 181 36.59 4.39 -7.38
N LEU A 182 35.29 4.67 -7.52
CA LEU A 182 34.30 4.51 -6.45
C LEU A 182 34.03 3.03 -6.13
N SER A 183 33.99 2.16 -7.14
CA SER A 183 33.75 0.72 -6.96
C SER A 183 35.02 -0.06 -6.57
N GLY A 184 36.20 0.44 -6.94
CA GLY A 184 37.51 -0.17 -6.66
C GLY A 184 38.14 0.23 -5.32
N GLY A 185 37.53 1.15 -4.57
CA GLY A 185 38.05 1.67 -3.30
C GLY A 185 37.98 0.71 -2.10
N ALA A 186 37.41 -0.49 -2.24
CA ALA A 186 37.15 -1.38 -1.10
C ALA A 186 38.11 -2.57 -0.92
N MET A 187 39.08 -2.84 -1.83
CA MET A 187 39.82 -4.11 -1.75
C MET A 187 41.35 -4.06 -1.80
N ASN A 188 42.03 -2.96 -2.15
CA ASN A 188 43.51 -2.99 -2.30
C ASN A 188 44.27 -1.86 -1.56
N ALA A 189 43.78 -1.39 -0.41
CA ALA A 189 44.51 -0.44 0.45
C ALA A 189 45.43 -1.13 1.48
N SER A 190 46.15 -2.20 1.10
CA SER A 190 47.12 -2.87 1.98
C SER A 190 48.43 -3.27 1.32
N ALA A 191 48.73 -2.77 0.12
CA ALA A 191 50.07 -2.86 -0.43
C ALA A 191 50.61 -1.46 -0.71
N LEU A 192 51.64 -1.09 0.05
CA LEU A 192 52.62 -0.03 -0.20
C LEU A 192 52.33 1.34 0.41
N ARG A 193 52.79 1.47 1.66
CA ARG A 193 53.41 2.69 2.21
C ARG A 193 54.89 2.34 2.50
N PRO A 194 55.82 3.28 2.68
CA PRO A 194 56.28 4.39 1.83
C PRO A 194 57.78 4.26 1.46
N ARG A 195 58.29 5.07 0.52
CA ARG A 195 59.72 5.41 0.49
C ARG A 195 59.91 6.90 0.15
N PRO A 196 60.61 7.69 0.97
CA PRO A 196 60.83 9.11 0.72
C PRO A 196 62.15 9.32 -0.02
N SER A 197 62.16 10.22 -1.01
CA SER A 197 63.29 11.10 -1.29
C SER A 197 62.91 12.13 -2.37
N VAL A 198 62.95 13.43 -1.98
CA VAL A 198 63.64 14.56 -2.68
C VAL A 198 63.19 14.80 -4.14
N GLU A 199 62.68 15.94 -4.60
CA GLU A 199 62.94 17.36 -4.30
C GLU A 199 61.85 18.24 -4.94
N GLU A 200 61.82 19.50 -4.52
CA GLU A 200 60.97 20.62 -4.94
C GLU A 200 60.87 20.84 -6.45
N GLN A 201 59.69 21.27 -6.92
CA GLN A 201 59.52 22.61 -7.50
C GLN A 201 58.04 22.91 -7.80
N THR A 202 57.49 23.83 -7.02
CA THR A 202 56.36 24.69 -7.40
C THR A 202 56.69 25.46 -8.67
N PRO A 203 55.67 25.75 -9.50
CA PRO A 203 55.29 27.15 -9.56
C PRO A 203 53.78 27.36 -9.41
N ALA A 204 53.47 28.41 -8.67
CA ALA A 204 52.16 29.04 -8.61
C ALA A 204 51.66 29.38 -10.03
N SER A 205 50.41 29.01 -10.30
CA SER A 205 49.66 29.53 -11.45
C SER A 205 48.31 30.02 -10.96
N LYS A 206 48.23 31.36 -10.85
CA LYS A 206 47.01 32.14 -10.72
C LYS A 206 46.17 31.93 -11.97
N TYR A 207 44.97 31.37 -11.82
CA TYR A 207 43.83 31.76 -12.63
C TYR A 207 42.62 31.92 -11.72
N ALA A 208 42.41 33.18 -11.33
CA ALA A 208 41.08 33.69 -11.09
C ALA A 208 40.45 33.94 -12.47
N VAL A 209 39.37 33.24 -12.79
CA VAL A 209 38.42 33.64 -13.85
C VAL A 209 37.04 33.36 -13.29
N GLY A 210 36.21 34.40 -13.29
CA GLY A 210 35.00 34.51 -12.51
C GLY A 210 33.91 33.51 -12.88
N HIS A 211 33.26 32.99 -11.85
CA HIS A 211 31.87 32.58 -11.95
C HIS A 211 31.01 33.84 -11.94
N ASP A 212 30.60 34.26 -13.13
CA ASP A 212 29.58 35.28 -13.32
C ASP A 212 28.67 34.78 -14.46
N GLU A 213 27.92 33.72 -14.19
CA GLU A 213 26.72 33.40 -14.95
C GLU A 213 25.55 33.46 -13.99
N LYS A 214 24.85 34.59 -14.12
CA LYS A 214 23.58 34.91 -13.49
C LYS A 214 22.58 33.81 -13.79
N ASP A 215 22.30 33.00 -12.77
CA ASP A 215 20.96 32.50 -12.54
C ASP A 215 20.02 33.72 -12.41
N THR A 216 19.41 34.13 -13.51
CA THR A 216 18.10 34.80 -13.43
C THR A 216 17.03 33.73 -13.46
N MET A 217 17.03 32.87 -12.45
CA MET A 217 15.76 32.39 -11.91
C MET A 217 15.09 33.65 -11.39
N ALA A 218 13.97 34.01 -11.99
CA ALA A 218 13.12 35.04 -11.44
C ALA A 218 12.66 34.54 -10.07
N ASP A 219 13.34 35.00 -9.02
CA ASP A 219 12.82 34.99 -7.66
C ASP A 219 11.56 35.85 -7.68
N ALA A 220 10.43 35.24 -8.08
CA ALA A 220 9.13 35.85 -7.92
C ALA A 220 9.00 36.19 -6.45
N SER A 221 8.86 37.48 -6.17
CA SER A 221 8.81 37.97 -4.81
C SER A 221 7.60 37.34 -4.10
N ALA A 222 7.66 37.20 -2.77
CA ALA A 222 6.53 36.70 -2.00
C ALA A 222 5.24 37.50 -2.25
N GLU A 223 5.37 38.77 -2.67
CA GLU A 223 4.27 39.65 -3.06
C GLU A 223 3.63 39.23 -4.40
N ASP A 224 4.44 38.81 -5.39
CA ASP A 224 3.93 38.33 -6.68
C ASP A 224 3.12 37.04 -6.53
N LEU A 225 3.61 36.11 -5.71
CA LEU A 225 2.90 34.86 -5.40
C LEU A 225 1.59 35.13 -4.64
N GLN A 226 1.57 36.12 -3.74
CA GLN A 226 0.35 36.52 -3.04
C GLN A 226 -0.66 37.18 -3.98
N ALA A 227 -0.20 38.02 -4.92
CA ALA A 227 -1.05 38.63 -5.93
C ALA A 227 -1.65 37.58 -6.87
N GLU A 228 -0.86 36.59 -7.28
CA GLU A 228 -1.34 35.49 -8.14
C GLU A 228 -2.37 34.61 -7.41
N LEU A 229 -2.14 34.32 -6.13
CA LEU A 229 -3.06 33.56 -5.30
C LEU A 229 -4.39 34.32 -5.08
N ALA A 230 -4.33 35.62 -4.85
CA ALA A 230 -5.52 36.48 -4.78
C ALA A 230 -6.30 36.49 -6.10
N ALA A 231 -5.60 36.58 -7.24
CA ALA A 231 -6.22 36.53 -8.56
C ALA A 231 -6.88 35.17 -8.84
N MET A 232 -6.26 34.05 -8.42
CA MET A 232 -6.88 32.73 -8.52
C MET A 232 -8.12 32.60 -7.65
N LYS A 233 -8.08 33.08 -6.40
CA LYS A 233 -9.25 33.09 -5.50
C LYS A 233 -10.43 33.87 -6.10
N ALA A 234 -10.16 35.03 -6.70
CA ALA A 234 -11.19 35.81 -7.36
C ALA A 234 -11.83 35.08 -8.56
N LYS A 235 -11.03 34.36 -9.36
CA LYS A 235 -11.53 33.55 -10.47
C LYS A 235 -12.41 32.38 -9.99
N VAL A 236 -12.01 31.70 -8.91
CA VAL A 236 -12.79 30.61 -8.33
C VAL A 236 -14.12 31.13 -7.77
N ALA A 237 -14.11 32.22 -7.02
CA ALA A 237 -15.34 32.83 -6.51
C ALA A 237 -16.32 33.22 -7.64
N LYS A 238 -15.80 33.75 -8.75
CA LYS A 238 -16.61 34.06 -9.94
C LYS A 238 -17.21 32.81 -10.59
N LEU A 239 -16.48 31.70 -10.64
CA LEU A 239 -16.99 30.43 -11.17
C LEU A 239 -18.06 29.83 -10.24
N GLU A 240 -17.89 29.93 -8.93
CA GLU A 240 -18.89 29.50 -7.95
C GLU A 240 -20.18 30.32 -8.05
N GLU A 241 -20.08 31.64 -8.26
CA GLU A 241 -21.24 32.50 -8.50
C GLU A 241 -21.97 32.12 -9.80
N MET A 242 -21.23 31.88 -10.88
CA MET A 242 -21.80 31.42 -12.15
C MET A 242 -22.48 30.05 -12.05
N LEU A 243 -21.99 29.16 -11.19
CA LEU A 243 -22.62 27.87 -10.92
C LEU A 243 -23.88 28.04 -10.07
N ARG A 244 -23.85 28.93 -9.07
CA ARG A 244 -25.00 29.20 -8.21
C ARG A 244 -26.15 29.88 -8.95
N GLY A 245 -25.86 30.71 -9.96
CA GLY A 245 -26.88 31.36 -10.80
C GLY A 245 -27.45 30.50 -11.93
N LYS A 246 -26.98 29.24 -12.10
CA LYS A 246 -27.46 28.29 -13.12
C LYS A 246 -28.35 27.17 -12.56
N ASN A 247 -28.48 27.08 -11.23
CA ASN A 247 -29.46 26.25 -10.53
C ASN A 247 -30.68 27.10 -10.15
#